data_AF-A0A1I8CL72-F1
#
_entry.id   AF-A0A1I8CL72-F1
#
_cell.length_a   1.000
_cell.length_b   1.000
_cell.length_c   1.000
_cell.angle_alpha   90.00
_cell.angle_beta   90.00
_cell.angle_gamma   90.00
#
_symmetry.space_group_name_H-M   'P 1'
#
loop_
_entity.id
_entity.type
_entity.pdbx_description
1 polymer ?
#
loop_
_entity_poly.entity_id
_entity_poly.type
_entity_poly.pdbx_seq_one_letter_code
_entity_poly.pdbx_strand_id
1 'polypeptide(L)'
;MEVNGTESTIDKDQITEFEIYFYVIFGLIGIIFNGLVLFIGLRHVDTHDKPRQIIVMNMTLSDLLACLIYISTRPVLSRAPRVMCYPYYILIFISQFSSCLHLLWLNLDKFIYIKYPLNYYLIVTRRRVLSLCWVTWAVLTALGAVSYSTMDILHPCDGININHYIYLCIVVMYVVIISASFAISAVIYCIATNSRRMEPSARSQLFKRLFFVFSSTTWTFVTILPYRMLYLSSLMMRDWIGRKFSYFFIVLTNLFLYFIVIGIVMNPLVTILTQRLYREKVFYYFKWIVKLCPFIKSSPPSIHENTTVSYSGARRLLSVASALPPTSKVTSPANRKRFNSCIEVPVRDENGRKKYEALRVHHGHFNEVQF
;
A
#
# COMPACT_ATOMS: atom_id res chain seq x y z
N MET A 1 -57.97 -11.93 26.14
CA MET A 1 -57.66 -11.73 24.72
C MET A 1 -56.21 -12.12 24.51
N GLU A 2 -56.00 -13.38 24.18
CA GLU A 2 -54.71 -13.91 23.74
C GLU A 2 -54.37 -13.27 22.40
N VAL A 3 -53.31 -12.46 22.39
CA VAL A 3 -52.68 -12.03 21.14
C VAL A 3 -51.86 -13.21 20.68
N ASN A 4 -52.47 -14.04 19.83
CA ASN A 4 -51.79 -14.99 18.96
C ASN A 4 -50.74 -14.22 18.16
N GLY A 5 -49.51 -14.19 18.67
CA GLY A 5 -48.33 -13.72 17.97
C GLY A 5 -47.98 -14.75 16.91
N THR A 6 -48.69 -14.71 15.80
CA THR A 6 -48.30 -15.36 14.55
C THR A 6 -46.86 -14.98 14.27
N GLU A 7 -46.00 -16.00 14.34
CA GLU A 7 -44.72 -16.14 13.65
C GLU A 7 -44.51 -15.01 12.65
N SER A 8 -43.84 -13.95 13.10
CA SER A 8 -43.24 -13.00 12.19
C SER A 8 -42.24 -13.81 11.38
N THR A 9 -42.62 -14.08 10.13
CA THR A 9 -41.75 -14.42 9.02
C THR A 9 -40.43 -13.67 9.19
N ILE A 10 -39.48 -14.35 9.82
CA ILE A 10 -38.09 -13.94 9.82
C ILE A 10 -37.70 -14.10 8.36
N ASP A 11 -37.76 -12.98 7.63
CA ASP A 11 -37.24 -12.88 6.28
C ASP A 11 -35.86 -13.51 6.31
N LYS A 12 -35.74 -14.69 5.70
CA LYS A 12 -34.44 -15.29 5.47
C LYS A 12 -33.73 -14.28 4.59
N ASP A 13 -32.71 -13.59 5.13
CA ASP A 13 -31.75 -12.82 4.36
C ASP A 13 -31.14 -13.79 3.32
N GLN A 14 -31.80 -13.93 2.18
CA GLN A 14 -31.35 -14.75 1.08
C GLN A 14 -30.31 -13.94 0.35
N ILE A 15 -29.04 -14.26 0.63
CA ILE A 15 -27.90 -13.74 -0.13
C ILE A 15 -28.22 -13.88 -1.61
N THR A 16 -28.19 -12.76 -2.32
CA THR A 16 -28.50 -12.71 -3.75
C THR A 16 -27.42 -13.42 -4.56
N GLU A 17 -27.76 -13.97 -5.73
CA GLU A 17 -26.74 -14.60 -6.60
C GLU A 17 -25.61 -13.63 -6.94
N PHE A 18 -25.94 -12.36 -7.16
CA PHE A 18 -24.97 -11.29 -7.39
C PHE A 18 -23.96 -11.18 -6.24
N GLU A 19 -24.42 -11.16 -4.99
CA GLU A 19 -23.54 -11.11 -3.82
C GLU A 19 -22.60 -12.30 -3.76
N ILE A 20 -23.09 -13.51 -4.04
CA ILE A 20 -22.26 -14.72 -4.06
C ILE A 20 -21.11 -14.55 -5.06
N TYR A 21 -21.41 -14.19 -6.31
CA TYR A 21 -20.37 -13.97 -7.33
C TYR A 21 -19.42 -12.84 -6.94
N PHE A 22 -19.95 -11.73 -6.40
CA PHE A 22 -19.16 -10.59 -5.96
C PHE A 22 -18.14 -11.00 -4.89
N TYR A 23 -18.58 -11.63 -3.80
CA TYR A 23 -17.68 -12.06 -2.71
C TYR A 23 -16.67 -13.12 -3.17
N VAL A 24 -17.07 -14.08 -4.00
CA VAL A 24 -16.14 -15.11 -4.50
C VAL A 24 -15.07 -14.50 -5.40
N ILE A 25 -15.45 -13.67 -6.37
CA ILE A 25 -14.51 -13.04 -7.31
C ILE A 25 -13.55 -12.10 -6.58
N PHE A 26 -14.08 -11.16 -5.79
CA PHE A 26 -13.23 -10.21 -5.06
C PHE A 26 -12.41 -10.87 -3.96
N GLY A 27 -12.94 -11.93 -3.33
CA GLY A 27 -12.19 -12.75 -2.37
C GLY A 27 -10.98 -13.41 -3.02
N LEU A 28 -11.17 -14.07 -4.18
CA LEU A 28 -10.07 -14.70 -4.92
C LEU A 28 -9.04 -13.67 -5.40
N ILE A 29 -9.48 -12.56 -6.00
CA ILE A 29 -8.57 -11.49 -6.45
C ILE A 29 -7.78 -10.92 -5.26
N GLY A 30 -8.46 -10.67 -4.13
CA GLY A 30 -7.86 -10.18 -2.90
C GLY A 30 -6.81 -11.12 -2.33
N ILE A 31 -7.08 -12.43 -2.28
CA ILE A 31 -6.13 -13.46 -1.84
C ILE A 31 -4.90 -13.46 -2.76
N ILE A 32 -5.10 -13.44 -4.08
CA ILE A 32 -4.00 -13.46 -5.06
C ILE A 32 -3.11 -12.22 -4.90
N PHE A 33 -3.68 -11.01 -4.88
CA PHE A 33 -2.89 -9.79 -4.81
C PHE A 33 -2.23 -9.57 -3.45
N ASN A 34 -2.95 -9.78 -2.34
CA ASN A 34 -2.35 -9.68 -1.01
C ASN A 34 -1.29 -10.77 -0.79
N GLY A 35 -1.56 -12.00 -1.24
CA GLY A 35 -0.59 -13.10 -1.20
C GLY A 35 0.67 -12.80 -2.02
N LEU A 36 0.53 -12.22 -3.22
CA LEU A 36 1.65 -11.82 -4.07
C LEU A 36 2.50 -10.72 -3.42
N VAL A 37 1.86 -9.67 -2.88
CA VAL A 37 2.56 -8.60 -2.16
C VAL A 37 3.29 -9.16 -0.94
N LEU A 38 2.61 -9.99 -0.14
CA LEU A 38 3.22 -10.58 1.05
C LEU A 38 4.40 -11.50 0.68
N PHE A 39 4.26 -12.32 -0.36
CA PHE A 39 5.33 -13.18 -0.87
C PHE A 39 6.56 -12.37 -1.31
N ILE A 40 6.36 -11.30 -2.08
CA ILE A 40 7.45 -10.41 -2.50
C ILE A 40 8.08 -9.73 -1.27
N GLY A 41 7.27 -9.28 -0.33
CA GLY A 41 7.70 -8.68 0.93
C GLY A 41 8.63 -9.61 1.71
N LEU A 42 8.19 -10.85 1.96
CA LEU A 42 8.94 -11.82 2.74
C LEU A 42 10.23 -12.29 2.05
N ARG A 43 10.25 -12.37 0.71
CA ARG A 43 11.37 -12.96 -0.03
C ARG A 43 12.40 -11.95 -0.54
N HIS A 44 11.98 -10.75 -0.94
CA HIS A 44 12.84 -9.79 -1.64
C HIS A 44 13.09 -8.49 -0.88
N VAL A 45 12.40 -8.25 0.24
CA VAL A 45 12.59 -7.02 1.01
C VAL A 45 13.50 -7.28 2.19
N ASP A 46 14.62 -6.58 2.23
CA ASP A 46 15.44 -6.52 3.43
C ASP A 46 14.78 -5.60 4.48
N THR A 47 14.28 -6.23 5.55
CA THR A 47 13.61 -5.53 6.65
C THR A 47 14.58 -4.84 7.61
N HIS A 48 15.89 -5.13 7.54
CA HIS A 48 16.90 -4.41 8.32
C HIS A 48 17.11 -3.00 7.78
N ASP A 49 17.23 -2.85 6.46
CA ASP A 49 17.42 -1.55 5.81
C ASP A 49 16.14 -0.71 5.77
N LYS A 50 14.98 -1.36 5.65
CA LYS A 50 13.69 -0.69 5.40
C LYS A 50 12.63 -1.15 6.41
N PRO A 51 12.74 -0.73 7.69
CA PRO A 51 11.83 -1.17 8.75
C PRO A 51 10.35 -0.81 8.46
N ARG A 52 10.08 0.28 7.71
CA ARG A 52 8.73 0.63 7.22
C ARG A 52 8.02 -0.53 6.52
N GLN A 53 8.76 -1.37 5.79
CA GLN A 53 8.17 -2.46 5.04
C GLN A 53 7.56 -3.54 5.93
N ILE A 54 7.99 -3.64 7.20
CA ILE A 54 7.36 -4.52 8.20
C ILE A 54 5.91 -4.10 8.44
N ILE A 55 5.65 -2.79 8.51
CA ILE A 55 4.29 -2.24 8.68
C ILE A 55 3.45 -2.56 7.44
N VAL A 56 4.00 -2.38 6.23
CA VAL A 56 3.32 -2.73 4.97
C VAL A 56 2.98 -4.21 4.93
N MET A 57 3.91 -5.10 5.29
CA MET A 57 3.68 -6.55 5.33
C MET A 57 2.57 -6.93 6.33
N ASN A 58 2.55 -6.33 7.52
CA ASN A 58 1.51 -6.59 8.52
C ASN A 58 0.14 -6.05 8.09
N MET A 59 0.09 -4.89 7.43
CA MET A 59 -1.13 -4.36 6.81
C MET A 59 -1.65 -5.36 5.76
N THR A 60 -0.80 -5.82 4.83
CA THR A 60 -1.18 -6.79 3.80
C THR A 60 -1.54 -8.16 4.36
N LEU A 61 -0.94 -8.58 5.47
CA LEU A 61 -1.33 -9.81 6.18
C LEU A 61 -2.73 -9.68 6.77
N SER A 62 -3.06 -8.50 7.32
CA SER A 62 -4.39 -8.21 7.86
C SER A 62 -5.44 -8.23 6.76
N ASP A 63 -5.15 -7.60 5.61
CA ASP A 63 -6.01 -7.62 4.43
C ASP A 63 -6.17 -9.04 3.85
N LEU A 64 -5.09 -9.83 3.81
CA LEU A 64 -5.14 -11.24 3.39
C LEU A 64 -6.04 -12.08 4.30
N LEU A 65 -5.94 -11.89 5.63
CA LEU A 65 -6.82 -12.55 6.59
C LEU A 65 -8.28 -12.12 6.41
N ALA A 66 -8.52 -10.83 6.13
CA ALA A 66 -9.86 -10.36 5.80
C ALA A 66 -10.38 -10.99 4.50
N CYS A 67 -9.56 -11.14 3.45
CA CYS A 67 -9.99 -11.83 2.24
C CYS A 67 -10.33 -13.31 2.50
N LEU A 68 -9.45 -14.04 3.20
CA LEU A 68 -9.63 -15.47 3.48
C LEU A 68 -10.80 -15.76 4.41
N ILE A 69 -10.95 -14.98 5.48
CA ILE A 69 -11.92 -15.23 6.54
C ILE A 69 -13.21 -14.48 6.23
N TYR A 70 -13.18 -13.16 6.09
CA TYR A 70 -14.40 -12.37 5.92
C TYR A 70 -15.01 -12.57 4.52
N ILE A 71 -14.28 -12.18 3.47
CA ILE A 71 -14.84 -12.08 2.11
C ILE A 71 -15.20 -13.47 1.56
N SER A 72 -14.29 -14.45 1.66
CA SER A 72 -14.50 -15.79 1.10
C SER A 72 -15.56 -16.62 1.83
N THR A 73 -15.80 -16.40 3.13
CA THR A 73 -16.77 -17.23 3.88
C THR A 73 -18.14 -16.58 4.02
N ARG A 74 -18.29 -15.27 3.72
CA ARG A 74 -19.57 -14.56 3.81
C ARG A 74 -20.74 -15.28 3.12
N PRO A 75 -20.59 -15.82 1.89
CA PRO A 75 -21.68 -16.53 1.19
C PRO A 75 -22.13 -17.84 1.86
N VAL A 76 -21.28 -18.43 2.70
CA VAL A 76 -21.53 -19.74 3.34
C VAL A 76 -21.73 -19.62 4.85
N LEU A 77 -21.73 -18.40 5.39
CA LEU A 77 -21.74 -18.13 6.83
C LEU A 77 -23.01 -18.68 7.52
N SER A 78 -24.15 -18.68 6.83
CA SER A 78 -25.40 -19.24 7.32
C SER A 78 -25.35 -20.76 7.58
N ARG A 79 -24.38 -21.47 7.00
CA ARG A 79 -24.15 -22.92 7.19
C ARG A 79 -23.08 -23.23 8.24
N ALA A 80 -22.41 -22.21 8.79
CA ALA A 80 -21.32 -22.41 9.73
C ALA A 80 -21.84 -22.88 11.10
N PRO A 81 -21.11 -23.77 11.79
CA PRO A 81 -21.49 -24.22 13.13
C PRO A 81 -21.34 -23.10 14.14
N ARG A 82 -22.21 -23.07 15.17
CA ARG A 82 -22.25 -22.01 16.19
C ARG A 82 -20.90 -21.76 16.88
N VAL A 83 -20.12 -22.82 17.11
CA VAL A 83 -18.79 -22.74 17.75
C VAL A 83 -17.81 -21.89 16.94
N MET A 84 -17.98 -21.81 15.62
CA MET A 84 -17.11 -21.02 14.74
C MET A 84 -17.53 -19.54 14.66
N CYS A 85 -18.73 -19.15 15.10
CA CYS A 85 -19.17 -17.76 14.98
C CYS A 85 -18.31 -16.80 15.81
N TYR A 86 -18.04 -17.13 17.08
CA TYR A 86 -17.22 -16.30 17.96
C TYR A 86 -15.81 -16.03 17.41
N PRO A 87 -14.99 -17.05 17.10
CA PRO A 87 -13.66 -16.82 16.53
C PRO A 87 -13.73 -16.13 15.17
N TYR A 88 -14.77 -16.39 14.36
CA TYR A 88 -14.99 -15.70 13.10
C TYR A 88 -15.10 -14.18 13.27
N TYR A 89 -16.01 -13.70 14.13
CA TYR A 89 -16.19 -12.25 14.32
C TYR A 89 -14.99 -11.58 14.99
N ILE A 90 -14.31 -12.27 15.92
CA ILE A 90 -13.06 -11.77 16.52
C ILE A 90 -11.98 -11.60 15.43
N LEU A 91 -11.82 -12.57 14.53
CA LEU A 91 -10.83 -12.49 13.45
C LEU A 91 -11.18 -11.39 12.44
N ILE A 92 -12.46 -11.18 12.14
CA ILE A 92 -12.91 -10.03 11.31
C ILE A 92 -12.53 -8.72 11.99
N PHE A 93 -12.84 -8.59 13.28
CA PHE A 93 -12.50 -7.40 14.05
C PHE A 93 -11.00 -7.12 14.01
N ILE A 94 -10.18 -8.13 14.36
CA ILE A 94 -8.72 -7.98 14.42
C ILE A 94 -8.18 -7.63 13.03
N SER A 95 -8.57 -8.34 11.98
CA SER A 95 -8.06 -8.10 10.62
C SER A 95 -8.40 -6.70 10.10
N GLN A 96 -9.65 -6.25 10.27
CA GLN A 96 -10.07 -4.93 9.80
C GLN A 96 -9.42 -3.79 10.60
N PHE A 97 -9.39 -3.87 11.94
CA PHE A 97 -8.73 -2.85 12.77
C PHE A 97 -7.23 -2.83 12.57
N SER A 98 -6.60 -4.00 12.44
CA SER A 98 -5.17 -4.12 12.22
C SER A 98 -4.77 -3.44 10.91
N SER A 99 -5.53 -3.64 9.83
CA SER A 99 -5.31 -2.94 8.55
C SER A 99 -5.34 -1.41 8.73
N CYS A 100 -6.38 -0.88 9.40
CA CYS A 100 -6.53 0.56 9.65
C CYS A 100 -5.41 1.14 10.53
N LEU A 101 -5.02 0.43 11.60
CA LEU A 101 -3.95 0.88 12.50
C LEU A 101 -2.58 0.83 11.82
N HIS A 102 -2.27 -0.20 11.04
CA HIS A 102 -1.02 -0.25 10.28
C HIS A 102 -0.94 0.87 9.23
N LEU A 103 -2.06 1.25 8.62
CA LEU A 103 -2.13 2.42 7.76
C LEU A 103 -1.87 3.74 8.53
N LEU A 104 -2.43 3.89 9.74
CA LEU A 104 -2.11 5.01 10.62
C LEU A 104 -0.62 5.03 10.99
N TRP A 105 -0.03 3.87 11.30
CA TRP A 105 1.40 3.74 11.59
C TRP A 105 2.26 4.12 10.38
N LEU A 106 1.85 3.79 9.15
CA LEU A 106 2.52 4.24 7.92
C LEU A 106 2.46 5.77 7.78
N ASN A 107 1.32 6.39 8.07
CA ASN A 107 1.18 7.85 8.06
C ASN A 107 2.08 8.51 9.10
N LEU A 108 2.09 8.00 10.33
CA LEU A 108 2.95 8.50 11.41
C LEU A 108 4.43 8.34 11.08
N ASP A 109 4.84 7.20 10.54
CA ASP A 109 6.22 6.97 10.12
C ASP A 109 6.67 7.93 9.01
N LYS A 110 5.79 8.22 8.04
CA LYS A 110 6.06 9.26 7.01
C LYS A 110 6.14 10.65 7.61
N PHE A 111 5.27 10.97 8.56
CA PHE A 111 5.28 12.25 9.26
C PHE A 111 6.60 12.46 10.00
N ILE A 112 7.05 11.46 10.76
CA ILE A 112 8.34 11.49 11.48
C ILE A 112 9.50 11.66 10.49
N TYR A 113 9.48 10.92 9.37
CA TYR A 113 10.51 11.02 8.34
C TYR A 113 10.64 12.45 7.75
N ILE A 114 9.51 13.12 7.51
CA ILE A 114 9.50 14.49 6.96
C ILE A 114 9.91 15.51 8.02
N LYS A 115 9.37 15.39 9.23
CA LYS A 115 9.59 16.38 10.30
C LYS A 115 10.99 16.28 10.90
N TYR A 116 11.54 15.08 11.02
CA TYR A 116 12.81 14.81 11.70
C TYR A 116 13.73 13.90 10.86
N PRO A 117 14.21 14.33 9.67
CA PRO A 117 14.96 13.46 8.75
C PRO A 117 16.28 12.95 9.33
N LEU A 118 17.00 13.74 10.13
CA LEU A 118 18.28 13.36 10.75
C LEU A 118 18.10 12.33 11.87
N ASN A 119 17.08 12.53 12.72
CA ASN A 119 16.82 11.65 13.86
C ASN A 119 15.97 10.43 13.49
N TYR A 120 15.44 10.36 12.26
CA TYR A 120 14.57 9.28 11.80
C TYR A 120 15.20 7.89 12.04
N TYR A 121 16.48 7.72 11.71
CA TYR A 121 17.18 6.44 11.86
C TYR A 121 17.42 6.03 13.33
N LEU A 122 17.41 7.00 14.26
CA LEU A 122 17.49 6.76 15.70
C LEU A 122 16.12 6.45 16.31
N ILE A 123 15.05 7.04 15.75
CA ILE A 123 13.68 6.88 16.22
C ILE A 123 13.09 5.56 15.70
N VAL A 124 13.14 5.33 14.39
CA VAL A 124 12.51 4.21 13.70
C VAL A 124 13.53 3.11 13.48
N THR A 125 13.60 2.18 14.43
CA THR A 125 14.46 0.99 14.35
C THR A 125 13.63 -0.26 14.13
N ARG A 126 14.23 -1.30 13.50
CA ARG A 126 13.57 -2.59 13.25
C ARG A 126 12.96 -3.19 14.51
N ARG A 127 13.69 -3.20 15.63
CA ARG A 127 13.22 -3.75 16.91
C ARG A 127 11.98 -3.01 17.43
N ARG A 128 11.95 -1.68 17.33
CA ARG A 128 10.80 -0.88 17.75
C ARG A 128 9.60 -1.10 16.85
N VAL A 129 9.79 -1.18 15.53
CA VAL A 129 8.68 -1.45 14.59
C VAL A 129 8.11 -2.86 14.78
N LEU A 130 8.95 -3.87 15.00
CA LEU A 130 8.48 -5.23 15.33
C LEU A 130 7.69 -5.25 16.64
N SER A 131 8.20 -4.57 17.68
CA SER A 131 7.49 -4.44 18.95
C SER A 131 6.14 -3.73 18.78
N LEU A 132 6.10 -2.65 17.99
CA LEU A 132 4.86 -1.92 17.68
C LEU A 132 3.82 -2.82 16.99
N CYS A 133 4.23 -3.61 15.99
CA CYS A 133 3.34 -4.54 15.29
C CYS A 133 2.81 -5.60 16.26
N TRP A 134 3.69 -6.23 17.06
CA TRP A 134 3.29 -7.26 18.02
C TRP A 134 2.31 -6.73 19.07
N VAL A 135 2.59 -5.54 19.64
CA VAL A 135 1.67 -4.88 20.58
C VAL A 135 0.34 -4.55 19.91
N THR A 136 0.34 -4.10 18.65
CA THR A 136 -0.89 -3.81 17.90
C THR A 136 -1.76 -5.07 17.78
N TRP A 137 -1.19 -6.20 17.36
CA TRP A 137 -1.91 -7.47 17.28
C TRP A 137 -2.42 -7.95 18.63
N ALA A 138 -1.60 -7.89 19.68
CA ALA A 138 -1.98 -8.33 21.02
C ALA A 138 -3.14 -7.49 21.60
N VAL A 139 -3.04 -6.16 21.50
CA VAL A 139 -4.07 -5.23 21.98
C VAL A 139 -5.38 -5.43 21.21
N LEU A 140 -5.34 -5.52 19.88
CA LEU A 140 -6.55 -5.77 19.09
C LEU A 140 -7.17 -7.13 19.38
N THR A 141 -6.37 -8.16 19.62
CA THR A 141 -6.87 -9.49 19.98
C THR A 141 -7.59 -9.45 21.33
N ALA A 142 -7.00 -8.80 22.33
CA ALA A 142 -7.64 -8.61 23.63
C ALA A 142 -8.94 -7.80 23.51
N LEU A 143 -8.92 -6.67 22.80
CA LEU A 143 -10.10 -5.82 22.58
C LEU A 143 -11.20 -6.57 21.83
N GLY A 144 -10.86 -7.36 20.81
CA GLY A 144 -11.82 -8.19 20.07
C GLY A 144 -12.44 -9.25 20.96
N ALA A 145 -11.63 -9.99 21.72
CA ALA A 145 -12.12 -11.00 22.64
C ALA A 145 -13.08 -10.41 23.69
N VAL A 146 -12.73 -9.26 24.29
CA VAL A 146 -13.59 -8.56 25.25
C VAL A 146 -14.88 -8.08 24.58
N SER A 147 -14.79 -7.42 23.43
CA SER A 147 -15.95 -6.83 22.75
C SER A 147 -16.98 -7.87 22.31
N TYR A 148 -16.52 -9.04 21.87
CA TYR A 148 -17.38 -10.12 21.38
C TYR A 148 -17.70 -11.15 22.46
N SER A 149 -17.19 -11.02 23.69
CA SER A 149 -17.53 -11.91 24.80
C SER A 149 -19.01 -11.85 25.20
N THR A 150 -19.67 -10.71 24.94
CA THR A 150 -21.10 -10.47 25.23
C THR A 150 -21.98 -10.61 23.98
N MET A 151 -21.52 -11.33 22.95
CA MET A 151 -22.25 -11.47 21.69
C MET A 151 -23.28 -12.59 21.79
N ASP A 152 -24.54 -12.30 21.46
CA ASP A 152 -25.58 -13.32 21.36
C ASP A 152 -25.79 -13.74 19.89
N ILE A 153 -25.98 -15.04 19.66
CA ILE A 153 -26.17 -15.63 18.33
C ILE A 153 -27.68 -15.88 18.14
N LEU A 154 -28.35 -15.04 17.34
CA LEU A 154 -29.81 -15.07 17.11
C LEU A 154 -30.22 -16.08 16.03
N HIS A 155 -29.53 -16.05 14.90
CA HIS A 155 -29.68 -17.00 13.79
C HIS A 155 -28.42 -17.86 13.68
N PRO A 156 -28.16 -18.67 12.62
CA PRO A 156 -26.80 -19.17 12.40
C PRO A 156 -25.77 -18.01 12.39
N CYS A 157 -24.51 -18.24 12.03
CA CYS A 157 -23.46 -17.22 12.20
C CYS A 157 -23.65 -15.87 11.44
N ASP A 158 -24.76 -15.61 10.76
CA ASP A 158 -25.05 -14.36 10.05
C ASP A 158 -25.82 -13.32 10.90
N GLY A 159 -26.60 -13.77 11.89
CA GLY A 159 -27.41 -12.91 12.75
C GLY A 159 -26.86 -12.84 14.17
N ILE A 160 -26.09 -11.78 14.46
CA ILE A 160 -25.53 -11.55 15.80
C ILE A 160 -26.10 -10.30 16.46
N ASN A 161 -26.28 -10.38 17.77
CA ASN A 161 -26.61 -9.25 18.61
C ASN A 161 -25.39 -8.89 19.46
N ILE A 162 -24.93 -7.65 19.37
CA ILE A 162 -23.87 -7.11 20.21
C ILE A 162 -24.50 -5.99 21.03
N ASN A 163 -24.07 -5.83 22.28
CA ASN A 163 -24.46 -4.68 23.08
C ASN A 163 -24.22 -3.37 22.30
N HIS A 164 -25.28 -2.60 22.11
CA HIS A 164 -25.28 -1.36 21.33
C HIS A 164 -24.18 -0.39 21.78
N TYR A 165 -23.86 -0.31 23.08
CA TYR A 165 -22.80 0.55 23.60
C TYR A 165 -21.39 0.07 23.19
N ILE A 166 -21.14 -1.24 23.22
CA ILE A 166 -19.86 -1.80 22.78
C ILE A 166 -19.68 -1.57 21.29
N TYR A 167 -20.72 -1.85 20.50
CA TYR A 167 -20.68 -1.62 19.06
C TYR A 167 -20.48 -0.13 18.73
N LEU A 168 -21.13 0.78 19.47
CA LEU A 168 -20.92 2.21 19.33
C LEU A 168 -19.46 2.60 19.57
N CYS A 169 -18.83 2.09 20.63
CA CYS A 169 -17.41 2.30 20.91
C CYS A 169 -16.53 1.80 19.76
N ILE A 170 -16.83 0.63 19.18
CA ILE A 170 -16.12 0.09 18.02
C ILE A 170 -16.21 1.05 16.82
N VAL A 171 -17.41 1.55 16.51
CA VAL A 171 -17.62 2.49 15.39
C VAL A 171 -16.87 3.80 15.62
N VAL A 172 -16.93 4.37 16.82
CA VAL A 172 -16.20 5.59 17.17
C VAL A 172 -14.69 5.39 17.03
N MET A 173 -14.15 4.26 17.50
CA MET A 173 -12.73 3.94 17.32
C MET A 173 -12.33 3.90 15.83
N TYR A 174 -13.13 3.28 14.96
CA TYR A 174 -12.88 3.30 13.51
C TYR A 174 -12.83 4.71 12.94
N VAL A 175 -13.85 5.53 13.26
CA VAL A 175 -13.94 6.92 12.79
C VAL A 175 -12.72 7.72 13.23
N VAL A 176 -12.30 7.59 14.49
CA VAL A 176 -11.13 8.28 15.04
C VAL A 176 -9.84 7.84 14.35
N ILE A 177 -9.61 6.53 14.19
CA ILE A 177 -8.39 6.01 13.54
C ILE A 177 -8.29 6.49 12.09
N ILE A 178 -9.37 6.35 11.32
CA ILE A 178 -9.40 6.72 9.89
C ILE A 178 -9.24 8.23 9.73
N SER A 179 -9.94 9.02 10.55
CA SER A 179 -9.85 10.49 10.51
C SER A 179 -8.46 10.98 10.92
N ALA A 180 -7.85 10.40 11.95
CA ALA A 180 -6.48 10.72 12.36
C ALA A 180 -5.48 10.38 11.25
N SER A 181 -5.62 9.21 10.61
CA SER A 181 -4.79 8.78 9.48
C SER A 181 -4.88 9.77 8.32
N PHE A 182 -6.09 10.18 7.95
CA PHE A 182 -6.34 11.18 6.90
C PHE A 182 -5.79 12.55 7.27
N ALA A 183 -6.01 13.02 8.51
CA ALA A 183 -5.52 14.31 8.99
C ALA A 183 -3.98 14.37 8.94
N ILE A 184 -3.28 13.31 9.36
CA ILE A 184 -1.82 13.24 9.26
C ILE A 184 -1.37 13.27 7.79
N SER A 185 -2.03 12.51 6.91
CA SER A 185 -1.80 12.56 5.46
C SER A 185 -1.97 13.97 4.88
N ALA A 186 -3.03 14.69 5.28
CA ALA A 186 -3.29 16.07 4.86
C ALA A 186 -2.22 17.04 5.38
N VAL A 187 -1.83 16.93 6.65
CA VAL A 187 -0.73 17.73 7.24
C VAL A 187 0.58 17.50 6.49
N ILE A 188 0.91 16.24 6.19
CA ILE A 188 2.08 15.88 5.38
C ILE A 188 2.01 16.57 4.01
N TYR A 189 0.86 16.52 3.34
CA TYR A 189 0.65 17.15 2.05
C TYR A 189 0.85 18.66 2.13
N CYS A 190 0.25 19.34 3.11
CA CYS A 190 0.42 20.77 3.35
C CYS A 190 1.88 21.17 3.60
N ILE A 191 2.63 20.36 4.37
CA ILE A 191 4.07 20.59 4.59
C ILE A 191 4.84 20.45 3.28
N ALA A 192 4.54 19.41 2.50
CA ALA A 192 5.21 19.15 1.22
C ALA A 192 4.90 20.20 0.14
N THR A 193 3.72 20.81 0.16
CA THR A 193 3.34 21.89 -0.76
C THR A 193 3.92 23.25 -0.35
N ASN A 194 3.94 23.55 0.95
CA ASN A 194 4.43 24.84 1.47
C ASN A 194 5.95 24.92 1.61
N SER A 195 6.66 23.80 1.57
CA SER A 195 8.13 23.78 1.60
C SER A 195 8.74 24.32 0.30
N ARG A 196 8.77 25.65 0.14
CA ARG A 196 9.42 26.38 -0.96
C ARG A 196 10.94 26.22 -1.00
N ARG A 197 11.55 25.71 0.09
CA ARG A 197 13.00 25.54 0.23
C ARG A 197 13.54 24.25 -0.40
N MET A 198 12.69 23.37 -0.93
CA MET A 198 13.13 22.13 -1.57
C MET A 198 13.34 22.32 -3.07
N GLU A 199 14.48 21.83 -3.56
CA GLU A 199 14.75 21.70 -4.98
C GLU A 199 13.61 20.91 -5.67
N PRO A 200 13.13 21.32 -6.85
CA PRO A 200 11.98 20.69 -7.53
C PRO A 200 12.17 19.18 -7.76
N SER A 201 13.39 18.74 -8.03
CA SER A 201 13.73 17.31 -8.16
C SER A 201 13.51 16.53 -6.84
N ALA A 202 14.03 17.06 -5.73
CA ALA A 202 13.85 16.46 -4.40
C ALA A 202 12.37 16.44 -3.98
N ARG A 203 11.63 17.50 -4.28
CA ARG A 203 10.19 17.60 -4.03
C ARG A 203 9.40 16.55 -4.82
N SER A 204 9.70 16.36 -6.11
CA SER A 204 9.07 15.32 -6.94
C SER A 204 9.34 13.91 -6.41
N GLN A 205 10.57 13.62 -5.97
CA GLN A 205 10.90 12.33 -5.37
C GLN A 205 10.16 12.10 -4.04
N LEU A 206 10.01 13.13 -3.22
CA LEU A 206 9.23 13.07 -1.98
C LEU A 206 7.75 12.80 -2.29
N PHE A 207 7.14 13.51 -3.24
CA PHE A 207 5.76 13.25 -3.66
C PHE A 207 5.56 11.83 -4.17
N LYS A 208 6.47 11.31 -5.01
CA LYS A 208 6.42 9.90 -5.46
C LYS A 208 6.44 8.92 -4.28
N ARG A 209 7.21 9.21 -3.23
CA ARG A 209 7.29 8.39 -2.00
C ARG A 209 6.08 8.54 -1.08
N LEU A 210 5.33 9.63 -1.18
CA LEU A 210 4.11 9.90 -0.41
C LEU A 210 2.85 9.41 -1.11
N PHE A 211 2.85 9.35 -2.43
CA PHE A 211 1.70 8.97 -3.23
C PHE A 211 1.10 7.62 -2.80
N PHE A 212 1.93 6.64 -2.46
CA PHE A 212 1.48 5.37 -1.87
C PHE A 212 0.58 5.57 -0.65
N VAL A 213 1.09 6.30 0.34
CA VAL A 213 0.42 6.45 1.64
C VAL A 213 -0.81 7.33 1.51
N PHE A 214 -0.71 8.42 0.74
CA PHE A 214 -1.84 9.30 0.48
C PHE A 214 -2.97 8.59 -0.28
N SER A 215 -2.66 7.87 -1.36
CA SER A 215 -3.67 7.13 -2.13
C SER A 215 -4.33 6.04 -1.30
N SER A 216 -3.57 5.26 -0.54
CA SER A 216 -4.14 4.23 0.35
C SER A 216 -5.02 4.85 1.43
N THR A 217 -4.57 5.94 2.08
CA THR A 217 -5.35 6.65 3.11
C THR A 217 -6.63 7.26 2.57
N THR A 218 -6.57 7.90 1.41
CA THR A 218 -7.73 8.51 0.76
C THR A 218 -8.73 7.44 0.35
N TRP A 219 -8.24 6.31 -0.18
CA TRP A 219 -9.09 5.20 -0.57
C TRP A 219 -9.80 4.56 0.63
N THR A 220 -9.07 4.27 1.72
CA THR A 220 -9.65 3.77 2.97
C THR A 220 -10.66 4.74 3.57
N PHE A 221 -10.37 6.05 3.52
CA PHE A 221 -11.31 7.09 3.97
C PHE A 221 -12.60 7.06 3.17
N VAL A 222 -12.53 7.04 1.83
CA VAL A 222 -13.71 7.05 0.94
C VAL A 222 -14.52 5.76 1.04
N THR A 223 -13.88 4.61 1.27
CA THR A 223 -14.56 3.30 1.27
C THR A 223 -15.12 2.90 2.63
N ILE A 224 -14.40 3.16 3.74
CA ILE A 224 -14.78 2.69 5.08
C ILE A 224 -15.54 3.74 5.88
N LEU A 225 -15.16 5.02 5.78
CA LEU A 225 -15.75 6.05 6.64
C LEU A 225 -17.25 6.24 6.40
N PRO A 226 -17.75 6.33 5.14
CA PRO A 226 -19.18 6.53 4.92
C PRO A 226 -20.04 5.39 5.48
N TYR A 227 -19.60 4.14 5.34
CA TYR A 227 -20.29 2.99 5.95
C TYR A 227 -20.42 3.15 7.47
N ARG A 228 -19.31 3.47 8.15
CA ARG A 228 -19.28 3.62 9.61
C ARG A 228 -20.08 4.83 10.08
N MET A 229 -20.02 5.95 9.34
CA MET A 229 -20.77 7.16 9.65
C MET A 229 -22.27 6.99 9.43
N LEU A 230 -22.69 6.28 8.38
CA LEU A 230 -24.10 5.97 8.14
C LEU A 230 -24.68 5.06 9.21
N TYR A 231 -23.91 4.06 9.64
CA TYR A 231 -24.32 3.21 10.74
C TYR A 231 -24.42 3.99 12.06
N LEU A 232 -23.45 4.85 12.37
CA LEU A 232 -23.49 5.74 13.53
C LEU A 232 -24.71 6.67 13.48
N SER A 233 -24.98 7.26 12.32
CA SER A 233 -26.13 8.15 12.10
C SER A 233 -27.46 7.41 12.26
N SER A 234 -27.53 6.17 11.75
CA SER A 234 -28.71 5.29 11.89
C SER A 234 -29.00 4.97 13.35
N LEU A 235 -27.96 4.68 14.15
CA LEU A 235 -28.11 4.45 15.58
C LEU A 235 -28.58 5.70 16.33
N MET A 236 -27.96 6.86 16.07
CA MET A 236 -28.29 8.11 16.76
C MET A 236 -29.66 8.66 16.40
N MET A 237 -30.10 8.45 15.16
CA MET A 237 -31.36 8.99 14.65
C MET A 237 -32.51 7.98 14.68
N ARG A 238 -32.32 6.79 15.26
CA ARG A 238 -33.32 5.72 15.30
C ARG A 238 -34.66 6.18 15.87
N ASP A 239 -34.62 7.02 16.91
CA ASP A 239 -35.81 7.51 17.61
C ASP A 239 -36.47 8.72 16.92
N TRP A 240 -35.74 9.40 16.03
CA TRP A 240 -36.18 10.67 15.42
C TRP A 240 -36.72 10.54 14.00
N ILE A 241 -36.47 9.43 13.31
CA ILE A 241 -36.61 9.36 11.86
C ILE A 241 -37.67 8.35 11.40
N GLY A 242 -38.57 8.81 10.52
CA GLY A 242 -39.70 8.02 10.02
C GLY A 242 -39.29 6.84 9.13
N ARG A 243 -40.19 5.84 8.99
CA ARG A 243 -39.93 4.55 8.30
C ARG A 243 -39.38 4.67 6.87
N LYS A 244 -39.79 5.67 6.08
CA LYS A 244 -39.32 5.86 4.69
C LYS A 244 -37.84 6.24 4.60
N PHE A 245 -37.33 7.01 5.56
CA PHE A 245 -35.93 7.42 5.61
C PHE A 245 -35.03 6.24 6.02
N SER A 246 -35.56 5.28 6.79
CA SER A 246 -34.85 4.04 7.16
C SER A 246 -34.46 3.19 5.94
N TYR A 247 -35.34 3.03 4.94
CA TYR A 247 -35.05 2.22 3.75
C TYR A 247 -33.89 2.77 2.92
N PHE A 248 -33.85 4.09 2.69
CA PHE A 248 -32.73 4.73 1.98
C PHE A 248 -31.39 4.49 2.69
N PHE A 249 -31.36 4.59 4.02
CA PHE A 249 -30.15 4.32 4.81
C PHE A 249 -29.69 2.88 4.71
N ILE A 250 -30.61 1.91 4.71
CA ILE A 250 -30.29 0.50 4.54
C ILE A 250 -29.65 0.25 3.17
N VAL A 251 -30.27 0.74 2.09
CA VAL A 251 -29.72 0.60 0.72
C VAL A 251 -28.34 1.24 0.62
N LEU A 252 -28.17 2.45 1.16
CA LEU A 252 -26.90 3.16 1.12
C LEU A 252 -25.83 2.45 1.96
N THR A 253 -26.19 1.91 3.13
CA THR A 253 -25.29 1.13 4.00
C THR A 253 -24.83 -0.14 3.29
N ASN A 254 -25.74 -0.85 2.60
CA ASN A 254 -25.41 -2.02 1.80
C ASN A 254 -24.48 -1.68 0.63
N LEU A 255 -24.70 -0.55 -0.04
CA LEU A 255 -23.79 -0.07 -1.10
C LEU A 255 -22.37 0.14 -0.56
N PHE A 256 -22.23 0.84 0.57
CA PHE A 256 -20.91 1.08 1.16
C PHE A 256 -20.26 -0.18 1.73
N LEU A 257 -21.03 -1.20 2.11
CA LEU A 257 -20.50 -2.51 2.47
C LEU A 257 -19.71 -3.13 1.30
N TYR A 258 -20.22 -3.03 0.07
CA TYR A 258 -19.48 -3.47 -1.12
C TYR A 258 -18.21 -2.64 -1.36
N PHE A 259 -18.23 -1.35 -1.09
CA PHE A 259 -17.03 -0.50 -1.19
C PHE A 259 -15.95 -0.89 -0.19
N ILE A 260 -16.29 -1.39 1.00
CA ILE A 260 -15.30 -1.95 1.94
C ILE A 260 -14.57 -3.14 1.33
N VAL A 261 -15.31 -4.07 0.70
CA VAL A 261 -14.73 -5.26 0.04
C VAL A 261 -13.76 -4.83 -1.07
N ILE A 262 -14.17 -3.90 -1.92
CA ILE A 262 -13.30 -3.33 -2.95
C ILE A 262 -12.09 -2.62 -2.31
N GLY A 263 -12.32 -1.92 -1.19
CA GLY A 263 -11.30 -1.30 -0.33
C GLY A 263 -10.12 -2.22 -0.03
N ILE A 264 -10.42 -3.40 0.50
CA ILE A 264 -9.43 -4.41 0.91
C ILE A 264 -8.62 -4.93 -0.30
N VAL A 265 -9.25 -5.08 -1.46
CA VAL A 265 -8.58 -5.56 -2.70
C VAL A 265 -7.70 -4.47 -3.33
N MET A 266 -8.04 -3.20 -3.14
CA MET A 266 -7.30 -2.08 -3.74
C MET A 266 -5.99 -1.77 -3.01
N ASN A 267 -5.88 -2.03 -1.70
CA ASN A 267 -4.64 -1.82 -0.93
C ASN A 267 -3.38 -2.50 -1.52
N PRO A 268 -3.39 -3.80 -1.86
CA PRO A 268 -2.24 -4.44 -2.51
C PRO A 268 -2.01 -3.90 -3.94
N LEU A 269 -3.06 -3.51 -4.66
CA LEU A 269 -2.93 -2.90 -5.99
C LEU A 269 -2.19 -1.56 -5.90
N VAL A 270 -2.60 -0.69 -4.97
CA VAL A 270 -1.92 0.58 -4.68
C VAL A 270 -0.46 0.30 -4.28
N THR A 271 -0.20 -0.74 -3.48
CA THR A 271 1.17 -1.15 -3.12
C THR A 271 2.00 -1.52 -4.35
N ILE A 272 1.48 -2.38 -5.23
CA ILE A 272 2.17 -2.82 -6.46
C ILE A 272 2.43 -1.65 -7.40
N LEU A 273 1.42 -0.81 -7.65
CA LEU A 273 1.52 0.29 -8.61
C LEU A 273 2.50 1.37 -8.14
N THR A 274 2.43 1.74 -6.87
CA THR A 274 3.19 2.88 -6.36
C THR A 274 4.61 2.51 -5.93
N GLN A 275 4.82 1.30 -5.38
CA GLN A 275 6.12 0.89 -4.89
C GLN A 275 6.95 0.19 -5.97
N ARG A 276 8.07 0.83 -6.34
CA ARG A 276 8.97 0.36 -7.41
C ARG A 276 9.44 -1.09 -7.21
N LEU A 277 9.84 -1.46 -5.99
CA LEU A 277 10.32 -2.81 -5.68
C LEU A 277 9.28 -3.88 -6.00
N TYR A 278 8.03 -3.65 -5.60
CA TYR A 278 6.94 -4.59 -5.86
C TYR A 278 6.64 -4.66 -7.35
N ARG A 279 6.51 -3.51 -8.02
CA ARG A 279 6.26 -3.44 -9.46
C ARG A 279 7.29 -4.19 -10.30
N GLU A 280 8.58 -3.99 -10.02
CA GLU A 280 9.68 -4.66 -10.75
C GLU A 280 9.64 -6.18 -10.55
N LYS A 281 9.38 -6.65 -9.32
CA LYS A 281 9.31 -8.08 -9.02
C LYS A 281 8.07 -8.75 -9.61
N VAL A 282 6.91 -8.09 -9.57
CA VAL A 282 5.69 -8.57 -10.24
C VAL A 282 5.95 -8.72 -11.75
N PHE A 283 6.57 -7.72 -12.39
CA PHE A 283 6.89 -7.81 -13.82
C PHE A 283 7.89 -8.93 -14.14
N TYR A 284 8.88 -9.15 -13.27
CA TYR A 284 9.82 -10.27 -13.39
C TYR A 284 9.09 -11.62 -13.31
N TYR A 285 8.24 -11.81 -12.30
CA TYR A 285 7.45 -13.04 -12.15
C TYR A 285 6.46 -13.25 -13.29
N PHE A 286 5.80 -12.19 -13.74
CA PHE A 286 4.91 -12.23 -14.89
C PHE A 286 5.63 -12.71 -16.15
N LYS A 287 6.80 -12.14 -16.47
CA LYS A 287 7.65 -12.59 -17.59
C LYS A 287 8.09 -14.04 -17.44
N TRP A 288 8.39 -14.48 -16.22
CA TRP A 288 8.76 -15.86 -15.94
C TRP A 288 7.58 -16.82 -16.17
N ILE A 289 6.39 -16.49 -15.67
CA ILE A 289 5.14 -17.27 -15.90
C ILE A 289 4.83 -17.36 -17.40
N VAL A 290 4.89 -16.25 -18.14
CA VAL A 290 4.65 -16.24 -19.59
C VAL A 290 5.64 -17.15 -20.33
N LYS A 291 6.90 -17.26 -19.88
CA LYS A 291 7.87 -18.20 -20.46
C LYS A 291 7.55 -19.67 -20.16
N LEU A 292 6.94 -19.96 -19.01
CA LEU A 292 6.52 -21.31 -18.61
C LEU A 292 5.23 -21.77 -19.28
N CYS A 293 4.39 -20.85 -19.77
CA CYS A 293 3.18 -21.14 -20.52
C CYS A 293 3.39 -20.91 -22.03
N PRO A 294 3.94 -21.89 -22.78
CA PRO A 294 4.16 -21.75 -24.23
C PRO A 294 2.87 -21.55 -25.04
N PHE A 295 1.69 -21.77 -24.45
CA PHE A 295 0.39 -21.60 -25.08
C PHE A 295 -0.04 -20.13 -25.31
N ILE A 296 0.67 -19.14 -24.75
CA ILE A 296 0.37 -17.69 -24.98
C ILE A 296 1.36 -17.08 -26.00
N LYS A 297 1.93 -17.90 -26.89
CA LYS A 297 2.75 -17.38 -28.00
C LYS A 297 1.85 -17.08 -29.20
N SER A 298 1.10 -15.98 -29.14
CA SER A 298 0.57 -15.36 -30.35
C SER A 298 1.77 -14.94 -31.22
N SER A 299 1.85 -15.47 -32.43
CA SER A 299 2.89 -15.17 -33.42
C SER A 299 3.20 -13.67 -33.47
N PRO A 300 4.47 -13.24 -33.33
CA PRO A 300 4.80 -11.83 -33.50
C PRO A 300 4.57 -11.44 -34.97
N PRO A 301 3.90 -10.31 -35.27
CA PRO A 301 4.00 -9.72 -36.60
C PRO A 301 5.45 -9.32 -36.83
N SER A 302 6.00 -9.75 -37.96
CA SER A 302 7.33 -9.38 -38.43
C SER A 302 7.41 -7.87 -38.66
N ILE A 303 7.86 -7.12 -37.67
CA ILE A 303 8.26 -5.72 -37.83
C ILE A 303 9.77 -5.72 -38.05
N HIS A 304 10.18 -5.41 -39.28
CA HIS A 304 11.55 -5.09 -39.63
C HIS A 304 11.98 -3.79 -38.93
N GLU A 305 12.70 -3.88 -37.82
CA GLU A 305 13.48 -2.76 -37.27
C GLU A 305 14.83 -2.69 -37.99
N ASN A 306 14.86 -1.92 -39.10
CA ASN A 306 16.10 -1.34 -39.61
C ASN A 306 16.42 -0.10 -38.75
N THR A 307 17.26 -0.25 -37.74
CA THR A 307 17.90 0.90 -37.08
C THR A 307 19.39 0.64 -36.98
N THR A 308 20.09 0.93 -38.08
CA THR A 308 21.54 1.07 -38.11
C THR A 308 21.93 2.34 -37.36
N VAL A 309 22.45 2.19 -36.14
CA VAL A 309 23.12 3.27 -35.42
C VAL A 309 24.50 3.46 -36.05
N SER A 310 24.63 4.49 -36.88
CA SER A 310 25.90 4.96 -37.45
C SER A 310 26.69 5.72 -36.38
N TYR A 311 27.85 5.20 -35.98
CA TYR A 311 28.78 5.91 -35.11
C TYR A 311 29.65 6.85 -35.95
N SER A 312 29.44 8.16 -35.83
CA SER A 312 30.36 9.16 -36.39
C SER A 312 31.64 9.21 -35.53
N GLY A 313 32.77 8.83 -36.11
CA GLY A 313 34.08 8.92 -35.48
C GLY A 313 34.47 10.36 -35.12
N ALA A 314 35.02 10.55 -33.92
CA ALA A 314 35.54 11.83 -33.46
C ALA A 314 36.77 12.24 -34.30
N ARG A 315 36.63 13.34 -35.06
CA ARG A 315 37.76 14.03 -35.71
C ARG A 315 38.75 14.49 -34.64
N ARG A 316 39.99 13.99 -34.69
CA ARG A 316 41.14 14.56 -33.99
C ARG A 316 41.43 15.95 -34.55
N LEU A 317 41.25 17.00 -33.74
CA LEU A 317 41.87 18.29 -34.00
C LEU A 317 43.28 18.25 -33.41
N LEU A 318 44.26 18.19 -34.31
CA LEU A 318 45.65 18.57 -34.05
C LEU A 318 45.69 20.10 -33.90
N SER A 319 46.14 20.60 -32.75
CA SER A 319 46.65 21.96 -32.65
C SER A 319 48.08 21.94 -32.14
N VAL A 320 48.96 22.33 -33.05
CA VAL A 320 50.35 22.74 -32.86
C VAL A 320 50.40 23.97 -31.94
N ALA A 321 51.29 23.95 -30.94
CA ALA A 321 51.96 25.16 -30.46
C ALA A 321 53.25 24.78 -29.72
N SER A 322 54.36 25.21 -30.28
CA SER A 322 55.75 25.09 -29.83
C SER A 322 56.21 26.30 -29.01
N ALA A 323 57.26 26.08 -28.20
CA ALA A 323 58.31 27.01 -27.73
C ALA A 323 58.18 27.72 -26.34
N LEU A 324 58.86 27.12 -25.32
CA LEU A 324 59.96 27.62 -24.42
C LEU A 324 59.92 29.04 -23.77
N PRO A 325 60.70 29.37 -22.68
CA PRO A 325 61.57 28.59 -21.78
C PRO A 325 61.29 28.85 -20.24
N PRO A 326 62.13 28.39 -19.28
CA PRO A 326 61.70 28.06 -17.91
C PRO A 326 61.99 29.14 -16.85
N THR A 327 61.29 29.11 -15.71
CA THR A 327 61.88 29.45 -14.39
C THR A 327 60.93 29.16 -13.21
N SER A 328 61.58 28.73 -12.11
CA SER A 328 61.20 28.86 -10.70
C SER A 328 60.27 27.82 -10.05
N LYS A 329 60.84 27.22 -9.01
CA LYS A 329 60.29 26.32 -8.00
C LYS A 329 59.24 27.06 -7.15
N VAL A 330 58.07 26.46 -6.91
CA VAL A 330 57.28 26.69 -5.69
C VAL A 330 56.63 25.39 -5.21
N THR A 331 56.80 25.15 -3.93
CA THR A 331 56.40 24.03 -3.09
C THR A 331 54.88 23.90 -2.89
N SER A 332 54.39 22.66 -2.91
CA SER A 332 53.09 22.24 -2.33
C SER A 332 53.20 22.18 -0.79
N PRO A 333 52.10 22.28 -0.01
CA PRO A 333 51.27 21.09 0.20
C PRO A 333 49.73 21.29 0.26
N ALA A 334 49.05 20.31 -0.32
CA ALA A 334 47.94 19.50 0.22
C ALA A 334 46.48 20.02 0.39
N ASN A 335 45.60 19.19 -0.19
CA ASN A 335 44.26 18.76 0.28
C ASN A 335 42.99 19.52 -0.16
N ARG A 336 42.62 19.31 -1.44
CA ARG A 336 41.20 19.15 -1.84
C ARG A 336 41.03 17.85 -2.65
N LYS A 337 40.55 16.78 -2.02
CA LYS A 337 40.12 15.57 -2.72
C LYS A 337 38.77 15.84 -3.41
N ARG A 338 38.80 16.13 -4.72
CA ARG A 338 37.62 15.95 -5.59
C ARG A 338 37.55 14.48 -5.97
N PHE A 339 36.45 13.81 -5.61
CA PHE A 339 36.11 12.49 -6.14
C PHE A 339 35.69 12.64 -7.61
N ASN A 340 36.62 12.41 -8.53
CA ASN A 340 36.29 12.11 -9.91
C ASN A 340 36.01 10.60 -9.98
N SER A 341 34.74 10.20 -10.08
CA SER A 341 34.39 8.81 -10.35
C SER A 341 34.73 8.50 -11.82
N CYS A 342 35.90 7.91 -12.06
CA CYS A 342 36.20 7.26 -13.33
C CYS A 342 35.49 5.90 -13.33
N ILE A 343 34.62 5.67 -14.31
CA ILE A 343 34.05 4.34 -14.55
C ILE A 343 34.93 3.70 -15.63
N GLU A 344 35.55 2.57 -15.31
CA GLU A 344 36.26 1.76 -16.30
C GLU A 344 35.23 0.94 -17.07
N VAL A 345 35.16 1.17 -18.38
CA VAL A 345 34.25 0.45 -19.26
C VAL A 345 35.08 -0.51 -20.13
N PRO A 346 34.71 -1.78 -20.25
CA PRO A 346 35.39 -2.71 -21.15
C PRO A 346 35.08 -2.35 -22.60
N VAL A 347 36.12 -2.03 -23.36
CA VAL A 347 36.08 -1.78 -24.81
C VAL A 347 36.84 -2.91 -25.50
N ARG A 348 36.36 -3.39 -26.66
CA ARG A 348 37.12 -4.33 -27.50
C ARG A 348 37.91 -3.55 -28.53
N ASP A 349 39.20 -3.85 -28.67
CA ASP A 349 40.00 -3.32 -29.78
C ASP A 349 39.64 -4.01 -31.11
N GLU A 350 40.19 -3.50 -32.21
CA GLU A 350 39.97 -4.04 -33.56
C GLU A 350 40.44 -5.50 -33.73
N ASN A 351 41.30 -5.99 -32.84
CA ASN A 351 41.76 -7.37 -32.77
C ASN A 351 40.97 -8.23 -31.77
N GLY A 352 39.85 -7.72 -31.24
CA GLY A 352 38.98 -8.42 -30.30
C GLY A 352 39.50 -8.53 -28.87
N ARG A 353 40.60 -7.84 -28.52
CA ARG A 353 41.17 -7.86 -27.16
C ARG A 353 40.38 -6.94 -26.25
N LYS A 354 40.11 -7.38 -25.01
CA LYS A 354 39.45 -6.56 -23.99
C LYS A 354 40.44 -5.54 -23.42
N LYS A 355 40.14 -4.26 -23.58
CA LYS A 355 40.87 -3.13 -23.01
C LYS A 355 39.90 -2.33 -22.13
N TYR A 356 40.36 -1.86 -20.98
CA TYR A 356 39.55 -1.00 -20.13
C TYR A 356 39.94 0.45 -20.41
N GLU A 357 38.95 1.28 -20.72
CA GLU A 357 39.15 2.71 -20.92
C GLU A 357 38.40 3.49 -19.84
N ALA A 358 39.09 4.48 -19.27
CA ALA A 358 38.53 5.33 -18.23
C ALA A 358 37.58 6.33 -18.87
N LEU A 359 36.27 6.12 -18.68
CA LEU A 359 35.27 7.06 -19.18
C LEU A 359 35.16 8.23 -18.19
N ARG A 360 35.67 9.39 -18.61
CA ARG A 360 35.56 10.62 -17.83
C ARG A 360 34.21 11.27 -18.13
N VAL A 361 33.23 11.06 -17.25
CA VAL A 361 31.91 11.70 -17.36
C VAL A 361 32.06 13.19 -17.07
N HIS A 362 32.06 14.02 -18.11
CA HIS A 362 31.92 15.46 -17.96
C HIS A 362 30.44 15.78 -17.73
N HIS A 363 30.09 16.28 -16.53
CA HIS A 363 28.80 16.94 -16.32
C HIS A 363 28.82 18.29 -17.06
N GLY A 364 28.35 18.28 -18.31
CA GLY A 364 28.04 19.50 -19.03
C GLY A 364 26.78 20.14 -18.46
N HIS A 365 26.84 21.43 -18.12
CA HIS A 365 25.64 22.25 -17.97
C HIS A 365 24.98 22.38 -19.35
N PHE A 366 23.74 21.90 -19.47
CA PHE A 366 22.86 22.29 -20.56
C PHE A 366 22.36 23.70 -20.28
N ASN A 367 22.77 24.67 -21.10
CA ASN A 367 22.08 25.95 -21.18
C ASN A 367 20.74 25.70 -21.88
N GLU A 368 19.64 26.06 -21.21
CA GLU A 368 18.32 26.14 -21.84
C GLU A 368 18.36 27.22 -22.95
N VAL A 369 18.10 26.79 -24.18
CA VAL A 369 17.73 27.68 -25.27
C VAL A 369 16.24 27.96 -25.12
N GLN A 370 15.90 29.23 -24.90
CA GLN A 370 14.52 29.71 -24.90
C GLN A 370 13.91 29.51 -26.30
N PHE A 371 12.72 28.90 -26.33
CA PHE A 371 11.75 29.02 -27.41
C PHE A 371 10.46 29.62 -26.85
#